data_AF-S6F6H9-F1
#
_entry.id   AF-S6F6H9-F1
#
_cell.length_a   1.000
_cell.length_b   1.000
_cell.length_c   1.000
_cell.angle_alpha   90.00
_cell.angle_beta   90.00
_cell.angle_gamma   90.00
#
_symmetry.space_group_name_H-M   'P 1'
#
loop_
_entity.id
_entity.type
_entity.pdbx_description
1 polymer ?
#
loop_
_entity_poly.entity_id
_entity_poly.type
_entity_poly.pdbx_seq_one_letter_code
_entity_poly.pdbx_strand_id
1 'polypeptide(L)'
;MDNKIEKMKDYSALASWAIWKSNRDDREFINEADLVENIDFIKYEHQLQKSNTIFVAMNPGGEFDEEKAKLSTRKREDKERPWNNFHNVGRSRDYLLAQAIKDTPESGSYMTDFFPIVGSKSAEIKKFINSKKNTELIEKLVLEFDEEISLLLPKEKTIKIICIGQNPFDWAKKFLKNDKFLLKKEYKIFCIPHYSGANNGGINSKANELGVENYYPTVVKTLLEKFRSEL
;
A
#
# COMPACT_ATOMS: atom_id res chain seq x y z
N MET A 1 25.72 1.00 5.58
CA MET A 1 24.40 0.35 5.62
C MET A 1 23.37 1.38 5.19
N ASP A 2 22.58 1.08 4.17
CA ASP A 2 21.49 1.95 3.71
C ASP A 2 20.27 1.69 4.60
N ASN A 3 20.24 2.36 5.76
CA ASN A 3 19.18 2.15 6.76
C ASN A 3 17.86 2.75 6.27
N LYS A 4 17.06 1.91 5.60
CA LYS A 4 15.77 2.29 5.02
C LYS A 4 14.78 2.75 6.08
N ILE A 5 14.82 2.16 7.28
CA ILE A 5 13.96 2.55 8.39
C ILE A 5 14.26 3.98 8.82
N GLU A 6 15.52 4.30 9.11
CA GLU A 6 15.92 5.66 9.51
C GLU A 6 15.67 6.68 8.39
N LYS A 7 16.01 6.31 7.15
CA LYS A 7 15.83 7.15 5.97
C LYS A 7 14.36 7.55 5.74
N MET A 8 13.44 6.64 6.03
CA MET A 8 12.02 6.82 5.79
C MET A 8 11.23 7.20 7.05
N LYS A 9 11.89 7.47 8.18
CA LYS A 9 11.23 7.70 9.48
C LYS A 9 10.17 8.79 9.46
N ASP A 10 10.36 9.82 8.64
CA ASP A 10 9.44 10.95 8.49
C ASP A 10 8.11 10.54 7.83
N TYR A 11 7.99 9.31 7.34
CA TYR A 11 6.76 8.75 6.73
C TYR A 11 6.15 7.63 7.57
N SER A 12 6.76 7.32 8.72
CA SER A 12 6.43 6.15 9.53
C SER A 12 5.00 6.13 10.07
N ALA A 13 4.31 7.27 10.17
CA ALA A 13 2.90 7.30 10.59
C ALA A 13 1.92 6.82 9.50
N LEU A 14 2.35 6.83 8.24
CA LEU A 14 1.50 6.62 7.05
C LEU A 14 2.03 5.52 6.14
N ALA A 15 3.03 4.78 6.61
CA ALA A 15 3.64 3.69 5.89
C ALA A 15 3.79 2.45 6.76
N SER A 16 4.07 1.34 6.09
CA SER A 16 4.47 0.08 6.69
C SER A 16 5.35 -0.67 5.68
N TRP A 17 5.76 -1.88 6.05
CA TRP A 17 6.46 -2.80 5.18
C TRP A 17 5.65 -4.07 5.03
N ALA A 18 5.69 -4.66 3.84
CA ALA A 18 4.98 -5.89 3.49
C ALA A 18 5.68 -7.12 4.09
N ILE A 19 5.81 -7.11 5.41
CA ILE A 19 6.39 -8.17 6.24
C ILE A 19 5.40 -8.43 7.36
N TRP A 20 5.07 -9.70 7.54
CA TRP A 20 4.32 -10.19 8.68
C TRP A 20 5.05 -11.38 9.26
N LYS A 21 4.84 -11.63 10.55
CA LYS A 21 5.35 -12.82 11.23
C LYS A 21 4.16 -13.70 11.62
N SER A 22 4.25 -14.98 11.31
CA SER A 22 3.28 -15.98 11.75
C SER A 22 3.67 -16.52 13.13
N ASN A 23 2.69 -16.80 13.99
CA ASN A 23 2.87 -17.51 15.26
C ASN A 23 2.72 -19.04 15.12
N ARG A 24 2.47 -19.54 13.90
CA ARG A 24 2.36 -20.96 13.59
C ARG A 24 3.72 -21.57 13.24
N ASP A 25 3.87 -22.86 13.52
CA ASP A 25 5.10 -23.62 13.19
C ASP A 25 5.34 -23.74 11.69
N ASP A 26 4.27 -23.85 10.90
CA ASP A 26 4.33 -23.92 9.42
C ASP A 26 4.58 -22.57 8.76
N ARG A 27 4.53 -21.47 9.54
CA ARG A 27 4.69 -20.08 9.11
C ARG A 27 3.63 -19.59 8.11
N GLU A 28 2.50 -20.28 7.99
CA GLU A 28 1.39 -19.89 7.13
C GLU A 28 0.51 -18.81 7.80
N PHE A 29 -0.37 -18.18 7.02
CA PHE A 29 -1.33 -17.17 7.47
C PHE A 29 -2.73 -17.56 6.99
N ILE A 30 -3.45 -18.32 7.82
CA ILE A 30 -4.78 -18.84 7.51
C ILE A 30 -5.86 -17.90 8.00
N ASN A 31 -5.62 -17.23 9.13
CA ASN A 31 -6.53 -16.28 9.75
C ASN A 31 -5.76 -15.17 10.48
N GLU A 32 -6.50 -14.19 10.99
CA GLU A 32 -5.95 -13.02 11.66
C GLU A 32 -5.13 -13.37 12.91
N ALA A 33 -5.56 -14.39 13.69
CA ALA A 33 -4.87 -14.78 14.91
C ALA A 33 -3.49 -15.41 14.65
N ASP A 34 -3.17 -15.73 13.40
CA ASP A 34 -1.85 -16.21 13.02
C ASP A 34 -0.82 -15.07 12.96
N LEU A 35 -1.26 -13.81 12.87
CA LEU A 35 -0.38 -12.65 12.79
C LEU A 35 0.19 -12.27 14.17
N VAL A 36 1.51 -12.08 14.22
CA VAL A 36 2.17 -11.43 15.35
C VAL A 36 2.05 -9.92 15.20
N GLU A 37 1.43 -9.27 16.18
CA GLU A 37 1.33 -7.81 16.25
C GLU A 37 2.66 -7.16 16.67
N ASN A 38 2.82 -5.87 16.36
CA ASN A 38 3.94 -5.02 16.82
C ASN A 38 5.33 -5.60 16.49
N ILE A 39 5.51 -6.14 15.28
CA ILE A 39 6.82 -6.61 14.84
C ILE A 39 7.81 -5.46 14.72
N ASP A 40 9.05 -5.72 15.13
CA ASP A 40 10.15 -4.79 14.99
C ASP A 40 10.78 -4.91 13.58
N PHE A 41 10.43 -3.97 12.69
CA PHE A 41 10.93 -3.94 11.32
C PHE A 41 12.45 -3.79 11.20
N ILE A 42 13.14 -3.28 12.24
CA ILE A 42 14.61 -3.17 12.24
C ILE A 42 15.24 -4.56 12.09
N LYS A 43 14.63 -5.60 12.69
CA LYS A 43 15.11 -6.99 12.56
C LYS A 43 15.00 -7.55 11.15
N TYR A 44 14.18 -6.92 10.31
CA TYR A 44 13.92 -7.33 8.93
C TYR A 44 14.54 -6.40 7.90
N GLU A 45 15.42 -5.45 8.29
CA GLU A 45 15.98 -4.44 7.39
C GLU A 45 16.60 -5.04 6.10
N HIS A 46 17.30 -6.17 6.23
CA HIS A 46 17.91 -6.91 5.12
C HIS A 46 16.88 -7.51 4.12
N GLN A 47 15.60 -7.53 4.50
CA GLN A 47 14.49 -8.01 3.69
C GLN A 47 13.72 -6.86 3.01
N LEU A 48 13.91 -5.63 3.47
CA LEU A 48 13.12 -4.49 3.02
C LEU A 48 13.52 -4.00 1.63
N GLN A 49 12.50 -3.76 0.80
CA GLN A 49 12.59 -3.15 -0.52
C GLN A 49 13.63 -3.80 -1.44
N LYS A 50 13.56 -5.12 -1.63
CA LYS A 50 14.45 -5.84 -2.56
C LYS A 50 14.12 -5.61 -4.03
N SER A 51 12.95 -5.05 -4.33
CA SER A 51 12.48 -4.73 -5.68
C SER A 51 12.11 -3.24 -5.78
N ASN A 52 11.78 -2.76 -6.98
CA ASN A 52 11.21 -1.42 -7.20
C ASN A 52 9.67 -1.38 -7.02
N THR A 53 9.11 -2.38 -6.34
CA THR A 53 7.68 -2.52 -6.12
C THR A 53 7.26 -1.87 -4.81
N ILE A 54 6.15 -1.15 -4.84
CA ILE A 54 5.45 -0.63 -3.66
C ILE A 54 3.98 -1.02 -3.69
N PHE A 55 3.39 -1.24 -2.52
CA PHE A 55 1.95 -1.40 -2.38
C PHE A 55 1.30 -0.08 -1.99
N VAL A 56 0.15 0.22 -2.61
CA VAL A 56 -0.59 1.44 -2.33
C VAL A 56 -2.05 1.13 -2.05
N ALA A 57 -2.49 1.39 -0.82
CA ALA A 57 -3.90 1.37 -0.45
C ALA A 57 -4.55 2.75 -0.62
N MET A 58 -5.80 2.89 -0.21
CA MET A 58 -6.60 4.08 -0.51
C MET A 58 -6.19 5.27 0.36
N ASN A 59 -6.38 5.12 1.68
CA ASN A 59 -6.21 6.15 2.69
C ASN A 59 -6.27 5.51 4.09
N PRO A 60 -5.71 6.17 5.13
CA PRO A 60 -5.79 5.65 6.49
C PRO A 60 -7.23 5.60 7.01
N GLY A 61 -7.56 4.53 7.75
CA GLY A 61 -8.85 4.41 8.45
C GLY A 61 -8.99 5.39 9.61
N GLY A 62 -10.23 5.72 9.97
CA GLY A 62 -10.54 6.60 11.10
C GLY A 62 -11.79 7.45 10.88
N GLU A 63 -12.06 8.37 11.80
CA GLU A 63 -13.11 9.37 11.62
C GLU A 63 -12.62 10.47 10.68
N PHE A 64 -13.42 10.77 9.65
CA PHE A 64 -13.10 11.84 8.71
C PHE A 64 -13.36 13.21 9.35
N ASP A 65 -12.37 14.09 9.26
CA ASP A 65 -12.41 15.47 9.74
C ASP A 65 -11.89 16.36 8.61
N GLU A 66 -12.76 17.22 8.07
CA GLU A 66 -12.44 18.05 6.90
C GLU A 66 -11.32 19.07 7.19
N GLU A 67 -11.29 19.64 8.40
CA GLU A 67 -10.29 20.66 8.75
C GLU A 67 -8.92 20.01 8.96
N LYS A 68 -8.87 18.82 9.58
CA LYS A 68 -7.63 18.03 9.62
C LYS A 68 -7.21 17.55 8.24
N ALA A 69 -8.16 17.15 7.39
CA ALA A 69 -7.87 16.73 6.02
C ALA A 69 -7.19 17.85 5.22
N LYS A 70 -7.59 19.12 5.42
CA LYS A 70 -6.95 20.29 4.77
C LYS A 70 -5.49 20.51 5.18
N LEU A 71 -5.08 19.99 6.33
CA LEU A 71 -3.71 20.08 6.85
C LEU A 71 -2.86 18.83 6.54
N SER A 72 -3.40 17.89 5.76
CA SER A 72 -2.72 16.64 5.47
C SER A 72 -1.37 16.85 4.77
N THR A 73 -0.40 16.04 5.15
CA THR A 73 0.89 15.88 4.50
C THR A 73 1.33 14.43 4.65
N ARG A 74 2.19 13.96 3.75
CA ARG A 74 2.78 12.62 3.82
C ARG A 74 3.93 12.54 4.83
N LYS A 75 4.60 13.67 5.11
CA LYS A 75 5.67 13.73 6.11
C LYS A 75 5.08 13.83 7.51
N ARG A 76 4.85 12.67 8.12
CA ARG A 76 4.40 12.50 9.49
C ARG A 76 5.13 11.33 10.14
N GLU A 77 5.84 11.62 11.22
CA GLU A 77 6.42 10.62 12.10
C GLU A 77 5.39 10.18 13.15
N ASP A 78 5.36 8.89 13.46
CA ASP A 78 4.68 8.38 14.65
C ASP A 78 5.73 7.85 15.62
N LYS A 79 5.96 8.58 16.71
CA LYS A 79 6.98 8.23 17.71
C LYS A 79 6.55 7.11 18.64
N GLU A 80 5.24 6.93 18.82
CA GLU A 80 4.68 5.92 19.71
C GLU A 80 4.51 4.60 18.96
N ARG A 81 4.11 4.68 17.69
CA ARG A 81 3.69 3.56 16.85
C ARG A 81 4.17 3.75 15.39
N PRO A 82 5.48 3.82 15.14
CA PRO A 82 6.00 3.92 13.77
C PRO A 82 5.67 2.64 12.98
N TRP A 83 5.42 2.79 11.68
CA TRP A 83 5.21 1.73 10.70
C TRP A 83 3.88 0.95 10.84
N ASN A 84 2.83 1.57 11.36
CA ASN A 84 1.55 0.91 11.65
C ASN A 84 0.41 1.22 10.66
N ASN A 85 0.73 1.73 9.46
CA ASN A 85 -0.31 2.16 8.50
C ASN A 85 -1.18 1.02 7.95
N PHE A 86 -0.65 -0.20 7.95
CA PHE A 86 -1.42 -1.39 7.62
C PHE A 86 -1.75 -2.08 8.94
N HIS A 87 -2.96 -2.61 9.05
CA HIS A 87 -3.71 -2.87 10.27
C HIS A 87 -3.04 -3.91 11.19
N ASN A 88 -1.98 -3.48 11.86
CA ASN A 88 -1.20 -4.26 12.82
C ASN A 88 -1.93 -4.40 14.18
N VAL A 89 -3.19 -3.99 14.25
CA VAL A 89 -4.04 -3.98 15.46
C VAL A 89 -5.51 -4.23 15.07
N GLY A 90 -6.12 -5.30 15.59
CA GLY A 90 -7.55 -5.62 15.45
C GLY A 90 -7.96 -6.19 14.09
N ARG A 91 -9.30 -6.30 13.86
CA ARG A 91 -9.99 -7.06 12.78
C ARG A 91 -9.57 -6.75 11.36
N SER A 92 -8.35 -7.11 10.98
CA SER A 92 -7.81 -6.92 9.65
C SER A 92 -7.69 -8.24 8.90
N ARG A 93 -7.92 -8.19 7.59
CA ARG A 93 -7.71 -9.35 6.70
C ARG A 93 -6.32 -9.30 6.07
N ASP A 94 -5.38 -8.65 6.73
CA ASP A 94 -4.02 -8.46 6.24
C ASP A 94 -3.30 -9.81 6.10
N TYR A 95 -3.71 -10.84 6.87
CA TYR A 95 -3.24 -12.22 6.75
C TYR A 95 -3.41 -12.78 5.32
N LEU A 96 -4.44 -12.36 4.57
CA LEU A 96 -4.64 -12.77 3.19
C LEU A 96 -3.56 -12.21 2.26
N LEU A 97 -3.18 -10.94 2.46
CA LEU A 97 -2.09 -10.33 1.69
C LEU A 97 -0.74 -10.91 2.12
N ALA A 98 -0.52 -11.10 3.42
CA ALA A 98 0.66 -11.75 3.97
C ALA A 98 0.87 -13.13 3.33
N GLN A 99 -0.18 -13.95 3.29
CA GLN A 99 -0.17 -15.25 2.63
C GLN A 99 0.10 -15.15 1.13
N ALA A 100 -0.48 -14.18 0.45
CA ALA A 100 -0.34 -14.01 -1.00
C ALA A 100 1.09 -13.69 -1.44
N ILE A 101 1.80 -12.86 -0.66
CA ILE A 101 3.14 -12.38 -0.99
C ILE A 101 4.24 -13.15 -0.28
N LYS A 102 3.87 -14.11 0.59
CA LYS A 102 4.82 -14.98 1.25
C LYS A 102 5.67 -15.70 0.19
N ASP A 103 6.98 -15.67 0.41
CA ASP A 103 7.98 -16.25 -0.49
C ASP A 103 7.98 -15.65 -1.91
N THR A 104 7.49 -14.41 -2.08
CA THR A 104 7.57 -13.67 -3.35
C THR A 104 8.53 -12.47 -3.29
N PRO A 105 9.01 -11.93 -4.44
CA PRO A 105 9.85 -10.73 -4.48
C PRO A 105 9.21 -9.44 -3.93
N GLU A 106 7.89 -9.41 -3.75
CA GLU A 106 7.16 -8.29 -3.15
C GLU A 106 7.11 -8.37 -1.62
N SER A 107 7.54 -9.49 -1.02
CA SER A 107 7.78 -9.54 0.42
C SER A 107 8.85 -8.51 0.79
N GLY A 108 8.58 -7.70 1.81
CA GLY A 108 9.43 -6.59 2.21
C GLY A 108 9.23 -5.30 1.41
N SER A 109 8.35 -5.26 0.41
CA SER A 109 8.02 -4.01 -0.28
C SER A 109 7.43 -2.97 0.67
N TYR A 110 7.72 -1.71 0.41
CA TYR A 110 7.11 -0.58 1.09
C TYR A 110 5.61 -0.51 0.81
N MET A 111 4.85 -0.16 1.83
CA MET A 111 3.40 -0.02 1.74
C MET A 111 3.00 1.35 2.27
N THR A 112 2.11 2.04 1.56
CA THR A 112 1.52 3.29 2.02
C THR A 112 0.12 3.47 1.44
N ASP A 113 -0.56 4.55 1.80
CA ASP A 113 -1.79 4.97 1.15
C ASP A 113 -1.55 5.99 0.06
N PHE A 114 -2.43 6.05 -0.94
CA PHE A 114 -2.32 7.03 -2.01
C PHE A 114 -2.52 8.46 -1.47
N PHE A 115 -3.50 8.65 -0.59
CA PHE A 115 -3.71 9.93 0.10
C PHE A 115 -3.62 9.77 1.62
N PRO A 116 -2.88 10.65 2.32
CA PRO A 116 -2.75 10.62 3.78
C PRO A 116 -3.97 11.26 4.49
N ILE A 117 -5.17 11.06 3.96
CA ILE A 117 -6.41 11.66 4.46
C ILE A 117 -7.17 10.61 5.27
N VAL A 118 -7.29 10.82 6.58
CA VAL A 118 -7.96 9.88 7.48
C VAL A 118 -9.46 9.83 7.19
N GLY A 119 -10.02 8.62 7.04
CA GLY A 119 -11.47 8.42 6.97
C GLY A 119 -11.89 7.04 6.46
N SER A 120 -12.77 6.36 7.22
CA SER A 120 -13.23 5.00 6.88
C SER A 120 -14.32 4.95 5.80
N LYS A 121 -15.01 6.07 5.53
CA LYS A 121 -16.07 6.13 4.52
C LYS A 121 -15.52 6.60 3.18
N SER A 122 -15.36 5.66 2.26
CA SER A 122 -14.77 5.96 0.94
C SER A 122 -15.50 7.08 0.16
N ALA A 123 -16.81 7.25 0.34
CA ALA A 123 -17.58 8.30 -0.30
C ALA A 123 -17.17 9.72 0.16
N GLU A 124 -16.90 9.91 1.46
CA GLU A 124 -16.47 11.19 2.02
C GLU A 124 -15.07 11.55 1.53
N ILE A 125 -14.16 10.59 1.55
CA ILE A 125 -12.79 10.74 1.03
C ILE A 125 -12.81 11.10 -0.46
N LYS A 126 -13.60 10.38 -1.27
CA LYS A 126 -13.76 10.68 -2.70
C LYS A 126 -14.33 12.08 -2.93
N LYS A 127 -15.31 12.50 -2.14
CA LYS A 127 -15.89 13.85 -2.24
C LYS A 127 -14.85 14.92 -1.94
N PHE A 128 -14.03 14.72 -0.89
CA PHE A 128 -12.96 15.65 -0.53
C PHE A 128 -11.90 15.75 -1.63
N ILE A 129 -11.40 14.61 -2.15
CA ILE A 129 -10.35 14.57 -3.18
C ILE A 129 -10.81 15.18 -4.50
N ASN A 130 -12.07 14.97 -4.88
CA ASN A 130 -12.60 15.48 -6.16
C ASN A 130 -13.18 16.90 -6.05
N SER A 131 -13.17 17.50 -4.86
CA SER A 131 -13.62 18.88 -4.67
C SER A 131 -12.66 19.86 -5.32
N LYS A 132 -13.18 20.75 -6.18
CA LYS A 132 -12.38 21.82 -6.81
C LYS A 132 -11.68 22.72 -5.78
N LYS A 133 -12.27 22.88 -4.59
CA LYS A 133 -11.70 23.69 -3.50
C LYS A 133 -10.40 23.11 -2.93
N ASN A 134 -10.17 21.81 -3.11
CA ASN A 134 -9.03 21.09 -2.54
C ASN A 134 -7.96 20.77 -3.58
N THR A 135 -8.11 21.26 -4.83
CA THR A 135 -7.24 20.90 -5.95
C THR A 135 -5.76 21.13 -5.63
N GLU A 136 -5.39 22.29 -5.11
CA GLU A 136 -3.99 22.62 -4.78
C GLU A 136 -3.40 21.67 -3.73
N LEU A 137 -4.18 21.34 -2.69
CA LEU A 137 -3.78 20.37 -1.67
C LEU A 137 -3.58 18.98 -2.28
N ILE A 138 -4.52 18.51 -3.11
CA ILE A 138 -4.41 17.19 -3.75
C ILE A 138 -3.21 17.14 -4.68
N GLU A 139 -2.94 18.20 -5.44
CA GLU A 139 -1.77 18.28 -6.30
C GLU A 139 -0.47 18.25 -5.50
N LYS A 140 -0.40 18.99 -4.39
CA LYS A 140 0.71 18.93 -3.43
C LYS A 140 0.91 17.51 -2.90
N LEU A 141 -0.16 16.82 -2.48
CA LEU A 141 -0.07 15.46 -1.92
C LEU A 141 0.42 14.43 -2.95
N VAL A 142 0.07 14.60 -4.22
CA VAL A 142 0.60 13.77 -5.32
C VAL A 142 2.11 13.99 -5.51
N LEU A 143 2.57 15.24 -5.46
CA LEU A 143 4.00 15.55 -5.53
C LEU A 143 4.74 15.01 -4.31
N GLU A 144 4.19 15.16 -3.10
CA GLU A 144 4.77 14.58 -1.89
C GLU A 144 4.87 13.04 -1.97
N PHE A 145 3.91 12.37 -2.63
CA PHE A 145 3.97 10.93 -2.85
C PHE A 145 5.17 10.58 -3.74
N ASP A 146 5.37 11.30 -4.83
CA ASP A 146 6.53 11.09 -5.70
C ASP A 146 7.86 11.40 -5.01
N GLU A 147 7.88 12.40 -4.13
CA GLU A 147 9.05 12.71 -3.29
C GLU A 147 9.37 11.59 -2.30
N GLU A 148 8.36 11.05 -1.64
CA GLU A 148 8.51 9.91 -0.72
C GLU A 148 9.10 8.70 -1.43
N ILE A 149 8.55 8.33 -2.59
CA ILE A 149 9.04 7.19 -3.37
C ILE A 149 10.43 7.47 -3.94
N SER A 150 10.71 8.72 -4.32
CA SER A 150 12.04 9.15 -4.75
C SER A 150 13.07 9.10 -3.64
N LEU A 151 12.69 9.42 -2.41
CA LEU A 151 13.55 9.26 -1.25
C LEU A 151 13.82 7.78 -1.02
N LEU A 152 12.79 6.93 -1.01
CA LEU A 152 12.94 5.48 -0.79
C LEU A 152 13.84 4.84 -1.84
N LEU A 153 13.56 5.09 -3.13
CA LEU A 153 14.17 4.46 -4.29
C LEU A 153 14.89 5.49 -5.19
N PRO A 154 15.99 6.11 -4.73
CA PRO A 154 16.60 7.23 -5.44
C PRO A 154 17.19 6.84 -6.80
N LYS A 155 17.64 5.59 -6.96
CA LYS A 155 18.27 5.07 -8.17
C LYS A 155 17.30 4.51 -9.20
N GLU A 156 16.07 4.18 -8.79
CA GLU A 156 15.07 3.59 -9.67
C GLU A 156 14.38 4.67 -10.50
N LYS A 157 14.40 4.57 -11.84
CA LYS A 157 13.66 5.51 -12.68
C LYS A 157 12.17 5.15 -12.75
N THR A 158 11.88 3.86 -12.85
CA THR A 158 10.53 3.33 -12.99
C THR A 158 10.14 2.54 -11.74
N ILE A 159 8.97 2.83 -11.19
CA ILE A 159 8.42 2.24 -9.98
C ILE A 159 7.21 1.39 -10.33
N LYS A 160 7.12 0.19 -9.75
CA LYS A 160 5.94 -0.67 -9.85
C LYS A 160 5.02 -0.37 -8.69
N ILE A 161 3.85 0.21 -8.96
CA ILE A 161 2.80 0.42 -7.98
C ILE A 161 1.80 -0.72 -8.09
N ILE A 162 1.58 -1.42 -6.99
CA ILE A 162 0.49 -2.37 -6.85
C ILE A 162 -0.59 -1.72 -5.98
N CYS A 163 -1.65 -1.25 -6.62
CA CYS A 163 -2.79 -0.68 -5.93
C CYS A 163 -3.66 -1.78 -5.33
N ILE A 164 -3.95 -1.67 -4.04
CA ILE A 164 -4.85 -2.56 -3.32
C ILE A 164 -6.27 -2.02 -3.46
N GLY A 165 -6.99 -2.51 -4.47
CA GLY A 165 -8.35 -2.10 -4.81
C GLY A 165 -8.45 -1.01 -5.89
N GLN A 166 -9.68 -0.81 -6.37
CA GLN A 166 -9.97 0.00 -7.54
C GLN A 166 -9.77 1.51 -7.33
N ASN A 167 -10.12 2.04 -6.16
CA ASN A 167 -10.01 3.49 -5.89
C ASN A 167 -8.56 4.00 -5.97
N PRO A 168 -7.57 3.42 -5.25
CA PRO A 168 -6.19 3.85 -5.39
C PRO A 168 -5.65 3.61 -6.80
N PHE A 169 -6.12 2.58 -7.52
CA PHE A 169 -5.75 2.33 -8.91
C PHE A 169 -6.21 3.44 -9.86
N ASP A 170 -7.46 3.88 -9.72
CA ASP A 170 -8.01 4.96 -10.53
C ASP A 170 -7.34 6.31 -10.22
N TRP A 171 -7.02 6.58 -8.95
CA TRP A 171 -6.26 7.78 -8.58
C TRP A 171 -4.82 7.74 -9.07
N ALA A 172 -4.13 6.60 -8.93
CA ALA A 172 -2.79 6.43 -9.46
C ALA A 172 -2.78 6.68 -10.97
N LYS A 173 -3.73 6.12 -11.73
CA LYS A 173 -3.84 6.42 -13.17
C LYS A 173 -4.17 7.89 -13.44
N LYS A 174 -5.09 8.49 -12.70
CA LYS A 174 -5.50 9.89 -12.88
C LYS A 174 -4.36 10.88 -12.63
N PHE A 175 -3.55 10.64 -11.61
CA PHE A 175 -2.56 11.61 -11.13
C PHE A 175 -1.14 11.27 -11.58
N LEU A 176 -0.73 10.00 -11.50
CA LEU A 176 0.64 9.59 -11.81
C LEU A 176 0.92 9.37 -13.31
N LYS A 177 -0.11 9.43 -14.16
CA LYS A 177 0.00 9.43 -15.63
C LYS A 177 -0.38 10.76 -16.27
N ASN A 178 -0.57 11.79 -15.45
CA ASN A 178 -0.96 13.09 -15.95
C ASN A 178 0.27 13.99 -16.08
N ASP A 179 0.56 14.38 -17.32
CA ASP A 179 1.73 15.18 -17.70
C ASP A 179 1.77 16.58 -17.05
N LYS A 180 0.66 17.03 -16.43
CA LYS A 180 0.64 18.23 -15.59
C LYS A 180 1.58 18.09 -14.39
N PHE A 181 1.76 16.89 -13.86
CA PHE A 181 2.64 16.66 -12.71
C PHE A 181 4.07 16.40 -13.19
N LEU A 182 5.00 17.24 -12.77
CA LEU A 182 6.43 17.03 -12.99
C LEU A 182 6.98 16.02 -11.97
N LEU A 183 6.63 14.74 -12.19
CA LEU A 183 7.05 13.62 -11.35
C LEU A 183 8.51 13.26 -11.63
N LYS A 184 9.26 12.90 -10.58
CA LYS A 184 10.65 12.43 -10.65
C LYS A 184 10.73 10.98 -11.10
N LYS A 185 9.66 10.21 -10.92
CA LYS A 185 9.57 8.79 -11.28
C LYS A 185 8.55 8.52 -12.36
N GLU A 186 8.78 7.44 -13.10
CA GLU A 186 7.79 6.84 -13.98
C GLU A 186 7.06 5.70 -13.24
N TYR A 187 5.73 5.66 -13.32
CA TYR A 187 4.96 4.67 -12.56
C TYR A 187 4.34 3.61 -13.48
N LYS A 188 4.65 2.33 -13.29
CA LYS A 188 3.88 1.21 -13.85
C LYS A 188 2.84 0.80 -12.81
N ILE A 189 1.56 0.93 -13.15
CA ILE A 189 0.46 0.87 -12.19
C ILE A 189 -0.35 -0.39 -12.44
N PHE A 190 -0.46 -1.22 -11.41
CA PHE A 190 -1.20 -2.47 -11.40
C PHE A 190 -2.26 -2.44 -10.31
N CYS A 191 -3.26 -3.32 -10.42
CA CYS A 191 -4.34 -3.44 -9.46
C CYS A 191 -4.44 -4.87 -8.98
N ILE A 192 -4.50 -5.06 -7.66
CA ILE A 192 -4.97 -6.29 -7.04
C ILE A 192 -6.30 -6.04 -6.34
N PRO A 193 -7.17 -7.06 -6.24
CA PRO A 193 -8.39 -6.94 -5.43
C PRO A 193 -8.09 -6.54 -3.98
N HIS A 194 -8.98 -5.76 -3.38
CA HIS A 194 -8.89 -5.43 -1.96
C HIS A 194 -9.33 -6.63 -1.10
N TYR A 195 -8.55 -7.00 -0.09
CA TYR A 195 -8.80 -8.19 0.75
C TYR A 195 -10.08 -8.10 1.60
N SER A 196 -10.55 -6.90 1.94
CA SER A 196 -11.89 -6.74 2.56
C SER A 196 -13.03 -7.17 1.62
N GLY A 197 -12.82 -7.06 0.31
CA GLY A 197 -13.74 -7.49 -0.73
C GLY A 197 -13.60 -8.96 -1.12
N ALA A 198 -12.78 -9.75 -0.40
CA ALA A 198 -12.58 -11.17 -0.71
C ALA A 198 -13.89 -11.98 -0.76
N ASN A 199 -14.94 -11.50 -0.08
CA ASN A 199 -16.26 -12.14 -0.06
C ASN A 199 -17.26 -11.55 -1.09
N ASN A 200 -16.91 -10.46 -1.79
CA ASN A 200 -17.87 -9.67 -2.59
C ASN A 200 -17.85 -10.00 -4.09
N GLY A 201 -17.63 -11.26 -4.46
CA GLY A 201 -17.65 -11.74 -5.85
C GLY A 201 -16.46 -11.31 -6.73
N GLY A 202 -15.72 -10.25 -6.36
CA GLY A 202 -14.55 -9.78 -7.12
C GLY A 202 -13.42 -10.79 -7.22
N ILE A 203 -13.14 -11.56 -6.16
CA ILE A 203 -12.15 -12.65 -6.19
C ILE A 203 -12.62 -13.77 -7.08
N ASN A 204 -13.90 -14.17 -6.99
CA ASN A 204 -14.46 -15.22 -7.84
C ASN A 204 -14.34 -14.86 -9.33
N SER A 205 -14.74 -13.64 -9.72
CA SER A 205 -14.59 -13.19 -11.11
C SER A 205 -13.14 -13.24 -11.58
N LYS A 206 -12.18 -12.80 -10.75
CA LYS A 206 -10.76 -12.80 -11.12
C LYS A 206 -10.17 -14.21 -11.12
N ALA A 207 -10.58 -15.09 -10.21
CA ALA A 207 -10.19 -16.48 -10.17
C ALA A 207 -10.60 -17.21 -11.45
N ASN A 208 -11.84 -17.00 -11.91
CA ASN A 208 -12.34 -17.56 -13.16
C ASN A 208 -11.56 -17.05 -14.39
N GLU A 209 -11.25 -15.75 -14.44
CA GLU A 209 -10.43 -15.16 -15.52
C GLU A 209 -9.01 -15.75 -15.56
N LEU A 210 -8.43 -16.04 -14.39
CA LEU A 210 -7.08 -16.57 -14.27
C LEU A 210 -7.01 -18.10 -14.37
N GLY A 211 -8.16 -18.80 -14.30
CA GLY A 211 -8.20 -20.25 -14.26
C GLY A 211 -7.61 -20.85 -12.97
N VAL A 212 -7.77 -20.16 -11.84
CA VAL A 212 -7.22 -20.56 -10.53
C VAL A 212 -8.32 -20.71 -9.48
N GLU A 213 -7.96 -21.26 -8.32
CA GLU A 213 -8.86 -21.38 -7.18
C GLU A 213 -9.43 -20.00 -6.75
N ASN A 214 -10.72 -20.00 -6.37
CA ASN A 214 -11.39 -18.83 -5.77
C ASN A 214 -10.91 -18.59 -4.33
N TYR A 215 -9.63 -18.25 -4.20
CA TYR A 215 -8.96 -17.96 -2.95
C TYR A 215 -8.04 -16.75 -3.14
N TYR A 216 -8.16 -15.76 -2.25
CA TYR A 216 -7.49 -14.47 -2.41
C TYR A 216 -5.98 -14.60 -2.60
N PRO A 217 -5.24 -15.36 -1.76
CA PRO A 217 -3.81 -15.55 -1.94
C PRO A 217 -3.44 -16.16 -3.29
N THR A 218 -4.17 -17.17 -3.76
CA THR A 218 -3.92 -17.81 -5.07
C THR A 218 -4.09 -16.80 -6.22
N VAL A 219 -5.20 -16.04 -6.19
CA VAL A 219 -5.48 -15.01 -7.20
C VAL A 219 -4.41 -13.92 -7.21
N VAL A 220 -4.07 -13.37 -6.04
CA VAL A 220 -3.09 -12.28 -5.95
C VAL A 220 -1.70 -12.77 -6.35
N LYS A 221 -1.25 -13.93 -5.87
CA LYS A 221 0.05 -14.49 -6.26
C LYS A 221 0.18 -14.65 -7.77
N THR A 222 -0.86 -15.16 -8.42
CA THR A 222 -0.93 -15.31 -9.89
C THR A 222 -0.86 -13.94 -10.59
N LEU A 223 -1.55 -12.92 -10.08
CA LEU A 223 -1.46 -11.56 -10.61
C LEU A 223 -0.06 -10.97 -10.47
N LEU A 224 0.59 -11.14 -9.32
CA LEU A 224 1.96 -10.66 -9.10
C LEU A 224 2.94 -11.31 -10.07
N GLU A 225 2.81 -12.61 -10.32
CA GLU A 225 3.60 -13.32 -11.33
C GLU A 225 3.42 -12.73 -12.73
N LYS A 226 2.17 -12.44 -13.14
CA LYS A 226 1.90 -11.76 -14.41
C LYS A 226 2.52 -10.37 -14.46
N PHE A 227 2.35 -9.55 -13.41
CA PHE A 227 2.91 -8.20 -13.37
C PHE A 227 4.44 -8.17 -13.42
N ARG A 228 5.14 -9.23 -13.00
CA ARG A 228 6.60 -9.34 -13.17
C ARG A 228 7.02 -9.51 -14.62
N SER A 229 6.19 -10.17 -15.43
CA SER A 229 6.45 -10.39 -16.86
C SER A 229 6.17 -9.18 -17.76
N GLU A 230 5.41 -8.19 -17.29
CA GLU A 230 5.05 -6.98 -18.03
C GLU A 230 6.14 -5.87 -17.95
N LEU A 231 7.41 -6.27 -17.85
CA LEU A 231 8.56 -5.37 -17.75
C LEU A 231 9.15 -5.00 -19.12
#